data_AF-A0A819IH27-F1
#
_entry.id   AF-A0A819IH27-F1
#
_cell.length_a   1.000
_cell.length_b   1.000
_cell.length_c   1.000
_cell.angle_alpha   90.00
_cell.angle_beta   90.00
_cell.angle_gamma   90.00
#
_symmetry.space_group_name_H-M   'P 1'
#
loop_
_entity.id
_entity.type
_entity.pdbx_description
1 polymer ?
#
loop_
_entity_poly.entity_id
_entity_poly.type
_entity_poly.pdbx_seq_one_letter_code
_entity_poly.pdbx_strand_id
1 'polypeptide(L)'
;MIVDNLSIISRALLYQNKFDEAFDFKQKALNSLKMHSSTDTTKIIQSLNLMGAIQRKQGKYNEVYDLFQEVLIIYEKNSPSLKADIPFTFISLNNIKYNERSFDESVNYYYRIVNILKEFYCADYNRIVLCLNWVAFNYYQKQSYDQAIEFYEQCLKIDEANSVAGQLTTDEFKLYTKNSTSV
;
A
#
# COMPACT_ATOMS: atom_id res chain seq x y z
N MET A 1 -27.05 3.91 3.61
CA MET A 1 -27.53 4.84 4.64
C MET A 1 -26.86 4.60 6.00
N ILE A 2 -27.04 3.45 6.68
CA ILE A 2 -26.41 3.21 7.99
C ILE A 2 -24.87 3.19 7.91
N VAL A 3 -24.29 2.41 6.98
CA VAL A 3 -22.82 2.34 6.77
C VAL A 3 -22.22 3.71 6.44
N ASP A 4 -22.90 4.49 5.61
CA ASP A 4 -22.43 5.80 5.16
C ASP A 4 -22.43 6.79 6.32
N ASN A 5 -23.49 6.81 7.14
CA ASN A 5 -23.57 7.64 8.34
C ASN A 5 -22.48 7.29 9.35
N LEU A 6 -22.27 6.00 9.63
CA LEU A 6 -21.18 5.54 10.51
C LEU A 6 -19.80 5.98 9.98
N SER A 7 -19.60 5.93 8.66
CA SER A 7 -18.35 6.37 8.03
C SER A 7 -18.17 7.89 8.07
N ILE A 8 -19.25 8.68 7.97
CA ILE A 8 -19.18 10.14 8.11
C ILE A 8 -18.85 10.52 9.56
N ILE A 9 -19.50 9.90 10.54
CA ILE A 9 -19.23 10.13 11.97
C ILE A 9 -17.76 9.81 12.29
N SER A 10 -17.27 8.66 11.83
CA SER A 10 -15.86 8.26 12.01
C SER A 10 -14.89 9.33 11.46
N ARG A 11 -15.13 9.85 10.25
CA ARG A 11 -14.28 10.91 9.68
C ARG A 11 -14.35 12.21 10.47
N ALA A 12 -15.54 12.62 10.92
CA ALA A 12 -15.69 13.82 11.75
C ALA A 12 -14.92 13.69 13.07
N LEU A 13 -15.00 12.52 13.72
CA LEU A 13 -14.26 12.21 14.95
C LEU A 13 -12.74 12.19 14.72
N LEU A 14 -12.28 11.65 13.58
CA LEU A 14 -10.87 11.70 13.18
C LEU A 14 -10.36 13.14 13.10
N TYR A 15 -11.12 14.05 12.45
CA TYR A 15 -10.74 15.46 12.37
C TYR A 15 -10.76 16.19 13.72
N GLN A 16 -11.51 15.67 14.70
CA GLN A 16 -11.50 16.15 16.08
C GLN A 16 -10.41 15.49 16.95
N ASN A 17 -9.52 14.66 16.36
CA ASN A 17 -8.52 13.86 17.06
C ASN A 17 -9.09 12.86 18.09
N LYS A 18 -10.37 12.49 17.96
CA LYS A 18 -11.03 11.47 18.79
C LYS A 18 -10.82 10.09 18.18
N PHE A 19 -9.58 9.61 18.24
CA PHE A 19 -9.15 8.46 17.45
C PHE A 19 -9.82 7.13 17.83
N ASP A 20 -9.98 6.83 19.14
CA ASP A 20 -10.62 5.57 19.55
C ASP A 20 -12.10 5.51 19.17
N GLU A 21 -12.83 6.62 19.37
CA GLU A 21 -14.23 6.74 18.92
C GLU A 21 -14.31 6.62 17.38
N ALA A 22 -13.44 7.33 16.65
CA ALA A 22 -13.38 7.26 15.19
C ALA A 22 -13.17 5.82 14.70
N PHE A 23 -12.29 5.07 15.37
CA PHE A 23 -12.01 3.67 15.06
C PHE A 23 -13.22 2.78 15.32
N ASP A 24 -13.87 2.89 16.48
CA ASP A 24 -15.05 2.10 16.83
C ASP A 24 -16.19 2.31 15.82
N PHE A 25 -16.51 3.56 15.48
CA PHE A 25 -17.50 3.86 14.45
C PHE A 25 -17.12 3.27 13.09
N LYS A 26 -15.84 3.26 12.75
CA LYS A 26 -15.39 2.70 11.48
C LYS A 26 -15.44 1.18 11.46
N GLN A 27 -15.08 0.54 12.56
CA GLN A 27 -15.17 -0.91 12.74
C GLN A 27 -16.62 -1.37 12.62
N LYS A 28 -17.57 -0.65 13.24
CA LYS A 28 -19.01 -0.91 13.09
C LYS A 28 -19.47 -0.82 11.64
N ALA A 29 -19.02 0.20 10.91
CA ALA A 29 -19.32 0.34 9.48
C ALA A 29 -18.76 -0.83 8.66
N LEU A 30 -17.53 -1.25 8.93
CA LEU A 30 -16.88 -2.37 8.25
C LEU A 30 -17.59 -3.70 8.53
N ASN A 31 -17.97 -3.96 9.78
CA ASN A 31 -18.71 -5.17 10.15
C ASN A 31 -20.07 -5.21 9.43
N SER A 32 -20.79 -4.08 9.40
CA SER A 32 -22.03 -3.97 8.65
C SER A 32 -21.82 -4.20 7.15
N LEU A 33 -20.72 -3.73 6.55
CA LEU A 33 -20.39 -4.01 5.14
C LEU A 33 -20.18 -5.50 4.90
N LYS A 34 -19.38 -6.16 5.76
CA LYS A 34 -19.05 -7.60 5.63
C LYS A 34 -20.28 -8.53 5.78
N MET A 35 -21.35 -8.09 6.44
CA MET A 35 -22.58 -8.88 6.61
C MET A 35 -23.52 -8.89 5.40
N HIS A 36 -23.36 -7.99 4.42
CA HIS A 36 -24.25 -7.92 3.26
C HIS A 36 -23.62 -8.64 2.06
N SER A 37 -24.34 -9.59 1.46
CA SER A 37 -23.84 -10.52 0.42
C SER A 37 -23.41 -9.87 -0.90
N SER A 38 -23.84 -8.64 -1.18
CA SER A 38 -23.36 -7.81 -2.30
C SER A 38 -22.21 -6.89 -1.86
N THR A 39 -21.22 -7.46 -1.17
CA THR A 39 -20.18 -6.67 -0.52
C THR A 39 -19.34 -5.93 -1.57
N ASP A 40 -19.40 -4.60 -1.53
CA ASP A 40 -18.55 -3.75 -2.36
C ASP A 40 -17.12 -3.76 -1.80
N THR A 41 -16.25 -4.56 -2.42
CA THR A 41 -14.82 -4.66 -2.09
C THR A 41 -14.15 -3.29 -2.01
N THR A 42 -14.59 -2.32 -2.83
CA THR A 42 -14.12 -0.92 -2.78
C THR A 42 -14.43 -0.28 -1.45
N LYS A 43 -15.64 -0.48 -0.90
CA LYS A 43 -16.06 0.07 0.40
C LYS A 43 -15.35 -0.60 1.56
N ILE A 44 -15.02 -1.90 1.45
CA ILE A 44 -14.16 -2.58 2.43
C ILE A 44 -12.79 -1.93 2.46
N ILE A 45 -12.14 -1.78 1.30
CA ILE A 45 -10.81 -1.18 1.20
C ILE A 45 -10.83 0.24 1.75
N GLN A 46 -11.76 1.09 1.28
CA GLN A 46 -11.93 2.44 1.83
C GLN A 46 -12.12 2.45 3.35
N SER A 47 -12.71 1.39 3.90
CA SER A 47 -12.89 1.29 5.34
C SER A 47 -11.59 0.95 6.08
N LEU A 48 -10.86 -0.05 5.58
CA LEU A 48 -9.54 -0.43 6.08
C LEU A 48 -8.54 0.73 5.95
N ASN A 49 -8.62 1.53 4.88
CA ASN A 49 -7.80 2.72 4.66
C ASN A 49 -7.98 3.75 5.80
N LEU A 50 -9.24 4.04 6.14
CA LEU A 50 -9.54 5.01 7.19
C LEU A 50 -9.10 4.49 8.56
N MET A 51 -9.31 3.20 8.83
CA MET A 51 -8.84 2.55 10.05
C MET A 51 -7.32 2.63 10.19
N GLY A 52 -6.58 2.32 9.11
CA GLY A 52 -5.12 2.48 9.09
C GLY A 52 -4.66 3.91 9.29
N ALA A 53 -5.37 4.90 8.71
CA ALA A 53 -5.06 6.31 8.95
C ALA A 53 -5.29 6.72 10.42
N ILE A 54 -6.38 6.27 11.04
CA ILE A 54 -6.68 6.50 12.45
C ILE A 54 -5.59 5.87 13.34
N GLN A 55 -5.29 4.59 13.16
CA GLN A 55 -4.30 3.88 13.96
C GLN A 55 -2.88 4.42 13.77
N ARG A 56 -2.52 4.86 12.56
CA ARG A 56 -1.25 5.55 12.30
C ARG A 56 -1.14 6.85 13.12
N LYS A 57 -2.22 7.62 13.23
CA LYS A 57 -2.26 8.82 14.10
C LYS A 57 -2.11 8.48 15.58
N GLN A 58 -2.46 7.27 15.98
CA GLN A 58 -2.25 6.74 17.34
C GLN A 58 -0.88 6.07 17.55
N GLY A 59 -0.02 5.99 16.52
CA GLY A 59 1.28 5.30 16.60
C GLY A 59 1.18 3.77 16.65
N LYS A 60 0.02 3.19 16.32
CA LYS A 60 -0.26 1.75 16.33
C LYS A 60 0.22 1.07 15.03
N TYR A 61 1.52 1.15 14.75
CA TYR A 61 2.07 0.77 13.44
C TYR A 61 1.98 -0.74 13.12
N ASN A 62 2.00 -1.59 14.14
CA ASN A 62 1.87 -3.05 13.95
C ASN A 62 0.46 -3.41 13.49
N GLU A 63 -0.57 -2.82 14.11
CA GLU A 63 -1.97 -3.03 13.76
C GLU A 63 -2.26 -2.49 12.35
N VAL A 64 -1.60 -1.39 11.99
CA VAL A 64 -1.69 -0.83 10.64
C VAL A 64 -1.07 -1.79 9.60
N TYR A 65 0.05 -2.44 9.93
CA TYR A 65 0.66 -3.46 9.08
C TYR A 65 -0.28 -4.65 8.85
N ASP A 66 -0.90 -5.17 9.91
CA ASP A 66 -1.86 -6.28 9.82
C ASP A 66 -3.08 -5.92 8.94
N LEU A 67 -3.63 -4.71 9.11
CA LEU A 67 -4.72 -4.23 8.24
C LEU A 67 -4.29 -4.17 6.77
N PHE A 68 -3.03 -3.83 6.50
CA PHE A 68 -2.58 -3.67 5.12
C PHE A 68 -2.27 -5.00 4.47
N GLN A 69 -1.87 -6.02 5.24
CA GLN A 69 -1.83 -7.40 4.77
C GLN A 69 -3.21 -7.89 4.34
N GLU A 70 -4.27 -7.58 5.11
CA GLU A 70 -5.65 -7.91 4.72
C GLU A 70 -6.01 -7.26 3.37
N VAL A 71 -5.66 -5.98 3.18
CA VAL A 71 -5.97 -5.29 1.92
C VAL A 71 -5.19 -5.86 0.75
N LEU A 72 -3.90 -6.18 0.91
CA LEU A 72 -3.12 -6.80 -0.17
C LEU A 72 -3.73 -8.12 -0.64
N ILE A 73 -4.20 -8.96 0.29
CA ILE A 73 -4.89 -10.20 -0.05
C ILE A 73 -6.18 -9.93 -0.85
N ILE A 74 -6.90 -8.85 -0.53
CA ILE A 74 -8.09 -8.44 -1.28
C ILE A 74 -7.71 -8.00 -2.68
N TYR A 75 -6.66 -7.19 -2.85
CA TYR A 75 -6.16 -6.78 -4.16
C TYR A 75 -5.74 -8.00 -4.98
N GLU A 76 -4.91 -8.88 -4.46
CA GLU A 76 -4.41 -10.06 -5.19
C GLU A 76 -5.53 -10.97 -5.70
N LYS A 77 -6.63 -11.09 -4.94
CA LYS A 77 -7.78 -11.91 -5.33
C LYS A 77 -8.71 -11.25 -6.36
N ASN A 78 -8.70 -9.93 -6.49
CA ASN A 78 -9.74 -9.18 -7.23
C ASN A 78 -9.20 -8.22 -8.31
N SER A 79 -7.88 -8.14 -8.54
CA SER A 79 -7.28 -6.94 -9.16
C SER A 79 -7.48 -6.65 -10.64
N PRO A 80 -8.09 -7.47 -11.52
CA PRO A 80 -8.56 -6.85 -12.76
C PRO A 80 -9.85 -6.05 -12.54
N SER A 81 -10.72 -6.45 -11.61
CA SER A 81 -12.08 -5.89 -11.47
C SER A 81 -12.19 -4.79 -10.41
N LEU A 82 -11.16 -4.63 -9.59
CA LEU A 82 -11.15 -3.69 -8.48
C LEU A 82 -10.85 -2.26 -8.97
N LYS A 83 -11.83 -1.37 -8.87
CA LYS A 83 -11.69 0.05 -9.24
C LYS A 83 -11.03 0.91 -8.14
N ALA A 84 -10.57 0.31 -7.05
CA ALA A 84 -10.03 1.03 -5.91
C ALA A 84 -8.51 1.16 -6.05
N ASP A 85 -7.97 2.38 -5.98
CA ASP A 85 -6.53 2.65 -6.00
C ASP A 85 -5.86 2.21 -4.67
N ILE A 86 -4.61 1.72 -4.71
CA ILE A 86 -3.84 1.39 -3.51
C ILE A 86 -3.54 2.69 -2.75
N PRO A 87 -4.06 2.89 -1.53
CA PRO A 87 -3.89 4.13 -0.80
C PRO A 87 -2.44 4.41 -0.44
N PHE A 88 -2.06 5.68 -0.56
CA PHE A 88 -0.73 6.14 -0.12
C PHE A 88 -0.43 5.84 1.35
N THR A 89 -1.47 5.82 2.22
CA THR A 89 -1.31 5.43 3.63
C THR A 89 -0.62 4.06 3.76
N PHE A 90 -0.86 3.16 2.81
CA PHE A 90 -0.32 1.79 2.82
C PHE A 90 1.16 1.76 2.45
N ILE A 91 1.54 2.61 1.51
CA ILE A 91 2.92 2.77 1.07
C ILE A 91 3.77 3.50 2.13
N SER A 92 3.15 4.31 2.99
CA SER A 92 3.86 5.14 3.97
C SER A 92 4.22 4.46 5.31
N LEU A 93 4.17 3.13 5.40
CA LEU A 93 4.52 2.37 6.62
C LEU A 93 6.03 2.20 6.83
N ASN A 94 6.74 3.26 7.16
CA ASN A 94 8.15 3.12 7.53
C ASN A 94 8.38 3.09 9.04
N ASN A 95 7.71 2.17 9.76
CA ASN A 95 7.93 1.95 11.20
C ASN A 95 7.70 0.49 11.62
N ILE A 96 7.92 -0.46 10.70
CA ILE A 96 7.98 -1.88 11.07
C ILE A 96 9.19 -2.03 12.00
N LYS A 97 8.95 -2.39 13.27
CA LYS A 97 9.97 -2.44 14.34
C LYS A 97 11.21 -3.20 13.90
N TYR A 98 12.34 -2.48 13.74
CA TYR A 98 13.65 -2.97 13.31
C TYR A 98 14.13 -4.22 14.08
N ASN A 99 13.85 -5.40 13.54
CA ASN A 99 14.52 -6.66 13.89
C ASN A 99 14.68 -7.50 12.61
N GLU A 100 15.58 -8.50 12.60
CA GLU A 100 15.91 -9.23 11.36
C GLU A 100 14.69 -9.87 10.68
N ARG A 101 13.74 -10.39 11.46
CA ARG A 101 12.48 -10.94 10.97
C ARG A 101 11.54 -9.88 10.39
N SER A 102 11.62 -8.65 10.90
CA SER A 102 10.79 -7.53 10.45
C SER A 102 11.21 -7.00 9.08
N PHE A 103 12.48 -7.16 8.69
CA PHE A 103 12.98 -6.70 7.40
C PHE A 103 12.51 -7.59 6.24
N ASP A 104 12.53 -8.91 6.40
CA ASP A 104 12.04 -9.83 5.37
C ASP A 104 10.54 -9.70 5.14
N GLU A 105 9.77 -9.56 6.22
CA GLU A 105 8.34 -9.30 6.15
C GLU A 105 8.04 -7.96 5.43
N SER A 106 8.84 -6.93 5.72
CA SER A 106 8.78 -5.62 5.06
C SER A 106 9.14 -5.68 3.57
N VAL A 107 10.22 -6.38 3.20
CA VAL A 107 10.60 -6.60 1.80
C VAL A 107 9.46 -7.28 1.04
N ASN A 108 8.90 -8.37 1.59
CA ASN A 108 7.78 -9.07 0.97
C ASN A 108 6.55 -8.15 0.81
N TYR A 109 6.22 -7.38 1.85
CA TYR A 109 5.12 -6.42 1.81
C TYR A 109 5.26 -5.38 0.69
N TYR A 110 6.39 -4.68 0.63
CA TYR A 110 6.62 -3.66 -0.38
C TYR A 110 6.75 -4.26 -1.79
N TYR A 111 7.34 -5.44 -1.93
CA TYR A 111 7.47 -6.11 -3.22
C TYR A 111 6.12 -6.55 -3.79
N ARG A 112 5.19 -7.03 -2.95
CA ARG A 112 3.81 -7.31 -3.37
C ARG A 112 3.10 -6.06 -3.87
N ILE A 113 3.28 -4.92 -3.20
CA ILE A 113 2.75 -3.63 -3.67
C ILE A 113 3.34 -3.26 -5.03
N VAL A 114 4.66 -3.38 -5.21
CA VAL A 114 5.33 -3.12 -6.49
C VAL A 114 4.71 -3.95 -7.61
N ASN A 115 4.44 -5.23 -7.38
CA ASN A 115 3.86 -6.11 -8.40
C ASN A 115 2.43 -5.66 -8.78
N ILE A 116 1.58 -5.36 -7.80
CA ILE A 116 0.22 -4.86 -8.06
C ILE A 116 0.27 -3.53 -8.81
N LEU A 117 1.16 -2.61 -8.40
CA LEU A 117 1.31 -1.33 -9.08
C LEU A 117 1.84 -1.50 -10.51
N LYS A 118 2.86 -2.34 -10.75
CA LYS A 118 3.37 -2.62 -12.09
C LYS A 118 2.32 -3.27 -13.01
N GLU A 119 1.47 -4.13 -12.47
CA GLU A 119 0.46 -4.86 -13.25
C GLU A 119 -0.75 -3.97 -13.60
N PHE A 120 -1.28 -3.24 -12.62
CA PHE A 120 -2.58 -2.55 -12.75
C PHE A 120 -2.48 -1.03 -12.77
N TYR A 121 -1.40 -0.46 -12.23
CA TYR A 121 -1.21 0.99 -12.06
C TYR A 121 0.16 1.45 -12.58
N CYS A 122 0.61 0.83 -13.67
CA CYS A 122 1.97 1.01 -14.19
C CYS A 122 2.39 2.47 -14.42
N ALA A 123 1.45 3.38 -14.73
CA ALA A 123 1.72 4.81 -14.88
C ALA A 123 2.03 5.55 -13.56
N ASP A 124 1.84 4.93 -12.40
CA ASP A 124 2.14 5.51 -11.08
C ASP A 124 3.60 5.24 -10.68
N TYR A 125 4.53 5.75 -11.49
CA TYR A 125 5.97 5.56 -11.34
C TYR A 125 6.48 5.99 -9.97
N ASN A 126 5.95 7.09 -9.44
CA ASN A 126 6.34 7.64 -8.13
C ASN A 126 6.08 6.64 -7.00
N ARG A 127 4.91 5.97 -7.00
CA ARG A 127 4.59 4.96 -5.98
C ARG A 127 5.41 3.69 -6.17
N ILE A 128 5.67 3.29 -7.40
CA ILE A 128 6.53 2.13 -7.69
C ILE A 128 7.96 2.39 -7.17
N VAL A 129 8.56 3.53 -7.51
CA VAL A 129 9.90 3.93 -7.06
C VAL A 129 9.95 4.05 -5.53
N LEU A 130 8.93 4.65 -4.91
CA LEU A 130 8.85 4.74 -3.45
C LEU A 130 8.86 3.35 -2.78
N CYS A 131 8.10 2.39 -3.31
CA CYS A 131 8.09 1.03 -2.76
C CYS A 131 9.41 0.29 -3.00
N LEU A 132 10.01 0.42 -4.18
CA LEU A 132 11.31 -0.17 -4.50
C LEU A 132 12.43 0.41 -3.60
N ASN A 133 12.40 1.72 -3.32
CA ASN A 133 13.30 2.34 -2.35
C ASN A 133 13.15 1.73 -0.95
N TRP A 134 11.92 1.42 -0.52
CA TRP A 134 11.71 0.71 0.73
C TRP A 134 12.28 -0.70 0.69
N VAL A 135 12.08 -1.45 -0.39
CA VAL A 135 12.70 -2.78 -0.54
C VAL A 135 14.22 -2.69 -0.44
N ALA A 136 14.85 -1.78 -1.19
CA ALA A 136 16.29 -1.54 -1.17
C ALA A 136 16.80 -1.14 0.23
N PHE A 137 16.09 -0.22 0.89
CA PHE A 137 16.42 0.20 2.25
C PHE A 137 16.37 -0.96 3.25
N ASN A 138 15.36 -1.84 3.17
CA ASN A 138 15.27 -2.99 4.08
C ASN A 138 16.41 -3.99 3.82
N TYR A 139 16.81 -4.25 2.57
CA TYR A 139 18.01 -5.04 2.27
C TYR A 139 19.29 -4.38 2.81
N TYR A 140 19.41 -3.06 2.70
CA TYR A 140 20.53 -2.32 3.28
C TYR A 140 20.60 -2.49 4.81
N GLN A 141 19.47 -2.39 5.50
CA GLN A 141 19.41 -2.62 6.96
C GLN A 141 19.80 -4.06 7.35
N LYS A 142 19.54 -5.03 6.48
CA LYS A 142 20.01 -6.42 6.60
C LYS A 142 21.47 -6.62 6.21
N GLN A 143 22.22 -5.56 5.87
CA GLN A 143 23.59 -5.61 5.34
C GLN A 143 23.72 -6.45 4.05
N SER A 144 22.60 -6.66 3.35
CA SER A 144 22.50 -7.37 2.07
C SER A 144 22.70 -6.36 0.95
N TYR A 145 23.93 -5.83 0.84
CA TYR A 145 24.21 -4.65 0.03
C TYR A 145 24.04 -4.88 -1.47
N ASP A 146 24.34 -6.09 -1.97
CA ASP A 146 24.20 -6.42 -3.39
C ASP A 146 22.73 -6.33 -3.82
N GLN A 147 21.80 -6.92 -3.05
CA GLN A 147 20.37 -6.76 -3.32
C GLN A 147 19.91 -5.31 -3.16
N ALA A 148 20.42 -4.59 -2.15
CA ALA A 148 20.06 -3.18 -1.97
C ALA A 148 20.45 -2.34 -3.20
N ILE A 149 21.66 -2.53 -3.73
CA ILE A 149 22.14 -1.87 -4.94
C ILE A 149 21.26 -2.23 -6.13
N GLU A 150 20.94 -3.51 -6.33
CA GLU A 150 20.08 -3.96 -7.42
C GLU A 150 18.72 -3.21 -7.43
N PHE A 151 18.06 -3.10 -6.27
CA PHE A 151 16.79 -2.41 -6.18
C PHE A 151 16.93 -0.88 -6.32
N TYR A 152 18.00 -0.26 -5.81
CA TYR A 152 18.25 1.16 -6.05
C TYR A 152 18.55 1.45 -7.54
N GLU A 153 19.27 0.58 -8.23
CA GLU A 153 19.48 0.69 -9.68
C GLU A 153 18.15 0.58 -10.44
N GLN A 154 17.22 -0.28 -10.01
CA GLN A 154 15.87 -0.31 -10.59
C GLN A 154 15.13 1.01 -10.40
N CYS A 155 15.22 1.64 -9.22
CA CYS A 155 14.64 2.97 -8.99
C CYS A 155 15.23 4.01 -9.95
N LEU A 156 16.56 4.10 -10.04
CA LEU A 156 17.26 5.05 -10.91
C LEU A 156 16.86 4.86 -12.37
N LYS A 157 16.82 3.62 -12.84
CA LYS A 157 16.39 3.27 -14.19
C LYS A 157 14.96 3.77 -14.51
N ILE A 158 14.03 3.63 -13.55
CA ILE A 158 12.66 4.15 -13.72
C ILE A 158 12.63 5.68 -13.73
N ASP A 159 13.35 6.32 -12.81
CA ASP A 159 13.43 7.79 -12.72
C ASP A 159 14.06 8.42 -13.97
N GLU A 160 15.16 7.85 -14.47
CA GLU A 160 15.83 8.27 -15.71
C GLU A 160 14.89 8.14 -16.91
N ALA A 161 14.25 6.99 -17.07
CA ALA A 161 13.32 6.78 -18.17
C ALA A 161 12.11 7.73 -18.12
N ASN A 162 11.61 8.04 -16.93
CA ASN A 162 10.55 9.03 -16.73
C ASN A 162 11.01 10.47 -17.06
N SER A 163 12.27 10.81 -16.75
CA SER A 163 12.85 12.14 -16.99
C SER A 163 13.17 12.41 -18.47
N VAL A 164 13.60 11.40 -19.22
CA VAL A 164 14.01 11.53 -20.63
C VAL A 164 12.81 11.49 -21.58
N ALA A 165 11.79 10.68 -21.28
CA ALA A 165 10.63 10.50 -22.15
C ALA A 165 9.52 11.55 -21.95
N GLY A 166 9.61 12.39 -20.91
CA GLY A 166 8.49 13.25 -20.53
C GLY A 166 7.27 12.40 -20.14
N GLN A 167 7.37 11.70 -19.00
CA GLN A 167 6.39 10.69 -18.55
C GLN A 167 6.22 9.54 -19.55
N LEU A 168 6.88 8.42 -19.27
CA LEU A 168 6.67 7.17 -20.02
C LEU A 168 5.18 6.89 -20.17
N THR A 169 4.75 6.49 -21.36
CA THR A 169 3.44 5.87 -21.52
C THR A 169 3.44 4.50 -20.81
N THR A 170 2.24 4.04 -20.44
CA THR A 170 2.00 2.71 -19.85
C THR A 170 2.73 1.58 -20.60
N ASP A 171 2.76 1.63 -21.93
CA ASP A 171 3.36 0.59 -22.77
C ASP A 171 4.89 0.65 -22.78
N GLU A 172 5.46 1.86 -22.77
CA GLU A 172 6.92 2.05 -22.67
C GLU A 172 7.46 1.58 -21.32
N PHE A 173 6.74 1.85 -20.23
CA PHE A 173 7.12 1.34 -18.90
C PHE A 173 7.00 -0.18 -18.79
N LYS A 174 5.94 -0.79 -19.35
CA LYS A 174 5.80 -2.25 -19.37
C LYS A 174 6.92 -2.93 -20.15
N LEU A 175 7.35 -2.35 -21.27
CA LEU A 175 8.48 -2.86 -22.04
C LEU A 175 9.80 -2.73 -21.24
N TYR A 176 9.97 -1.61 -20.55
CA TYR A 176 11.16 -1.32 -19.74
C TYR A 176 11.28 -2.24 -18.51
N THR A 177 10.17 -2.49 -17.80
CA THR A 177 10.15 -3.32 -16.58
C THR A 177 10.11 -4.82 -16.82
N LYS A 178 9.72 -5.28 -18.02
CA LYS A 178 9.74 -6.70 -18.39
C LYS A 178 11.16 -7.22 -18.68
N ASN A 179 12.09 -6.34 -19.03
CA ASN A 179 13.48 -6.68 -19.30
C ASN A 179 14.38 -6.63 -18.06
N SER A 180 13.85 -6.20 -16.91
CA SER A 180 14.60 -6.08 -15.65
C SER A 180 14.31 -7.20 -14.63
N THR A 181 13.49 -8.21 -14.97
CA THR A 181 13.08 -9.30 -14.07
C THR A 181 13.74 -10.65 -14.39
N SER A 182 14.97 -10.65 -14.89
CA SER A 182 15.78 -11.87 -14.99
C SER A 182 16.84 -11.90 -13.90
N VAL A 183 16.41 -12.28 -12.69
CA VAL A 183 17.22 -12.92 -11.65
C VAL A 183 16.36 -13.97 -10.97
#